data_AF-A9B620-F1
#
_entry.id   AF-A9B620-F1
#
_cell.length_a   1.000
_cell.length_b   1.000
_cell.length_c   1.000
_cell.angle_alpha   90.00
_cell.angle_beta   90.00
_cell.angle_gamma   90.00
#
_symmetry.space_group_name_H-M   'P 1'
#
loop_
_entity.id
_entity.type
_entity.pdbx_description
1 polymer ?
#
loop_
_entity_poly.entity_id
_entity_poly.type
_entity_poly.pdbx_seq_one_letter_code
_entity_poly.pdbx_strand_id
1 'polypeptide(L)'
;MLRFGRALIEFGRGLVGWLGLFNLLSALANLPNLGWLAQRRRDGLLGAALAVWGWRGGRWRWLSVWLAVPIQLALASLRSLWHNPLRQFMAGSTSCEPIQIMLDSGEHVPGLWYATSHTSTAILYLHGAGNDKTRYATRAIAQLQQAGFSVLAIDLAGQGENPRTLDVPDSNTDVAAAVAWLRQHAEHVVVVAVSLGGCIGARAIADGVAVDGLVIIGSPVALDLKSNHYIRSELRALLRPQFWQYPDRMTLYQLWQQWQAPPMRIAMGFNQLFPTLNLADSLSRIRAPILLVYGQRDRIAPYQAVLSNLATIPDVTLQLMPDHSHLTLPMETFPLTAVTTWIHERIESSEGAIHV
;
A
#
# COMPACT_ATOMS: atom_id res chain seq x y z
N MET A 1 -36.19 29.98 -25.96
CA MET A 1 -34.90 30.34 -25.31
C MET A 1 -35.02 30.61 -23.81
N LEU A 2 -35.94 31.46 -23.31
CA LEU A 2 -36.08 31.78 -21.87
C LEU A 2 -36.30 30.58 -20.92
N ARG A 3 -37.11 29.58 -21.32
CA ARG A 3 -37.35 28.35 -20.54
C ARG A 3 -36.09 27.46 -20.43
N PHE A 4 -35.30 27.39 -21.49
CA PHE A 4 -34.05 26.63 -21.52
C PHE A 4 -32.99 27.29 -20.63
N GLY A 5 -32.85 28.62 -20.71
CA GLY A 5 -31.96 29.38 -19.83
C GLY A 5 -32.30 29.21 -18.35
N ARG A 6 -33.59 29.24 -17.98
CA ARG A 6 -34.03 28.99 -16.60
C ARG A 6 -33.69 27.58 -16.12
N ALA A 7 -33.92 26.57 -16.96
CA ALA A 7 -33.58 25.18 -16.65
C ALA A 7 -32.08 24.99 -16.44
N LEU A 8 -31.24 25.63 -17.27
CA LEU A 8 -29.79 25.58 -17.13
C LEU A 8 -29.30 26.24 -15.83
N ILE A 9 -29.89 27.37 -15.45
CA ILE A 9 -29.58 28.05 -14.17
C ILE A 9 -30.01 27.16 -12.99
N GLU A 10 -31.20 26.57 -13.04
CA GLU A 10 -31.69 25.65 -12.00
C GLU A 10 -30.79 24.41 -11.88
N PHE A 11 -30.35 23.85 -13.01
CA PHE A 11 -29.40 22.75 -13.06
C PHE A 11 -28.05 23.14 -12.44
N GLY A 12 -27.46 24.27 -12.84
CA GLY A 12 -26.19 24.75 -12.30
C GLY A 12 -26.24 25.03 -10.79
N ARG A 13 -27.35 25.59 -10.30
CA ARG A 13 -27.58 25.78 -8.87
C ARG A 13 -27.69 24.45 -8.13
N GLY A 14 -28.43 23.50 -8.69
CA GLY A 14 -28.53 22.15 -8.14
C GLY A 14 -27.16 21.46 -8.08
N LEU A 15 -26.34 21.60 -9.13
CA LEU A 15 -24.97 21.07 -9.17
C LEU A 15 -24.11 21.61 -8.03
N VAL A 16 -24.08 22.93 -7.83
CA VAL A 16 -23.35 23.57 -6.73
C VAL A 16 -23.90 23.11 -5.36
N GLY A 17 -25.22 22.95 -5.25
CA GLY A 17 -25.86 22.41 -4.04
C GLY A 17 -25.36 21.01 -3.68
N TRP A 18 -25.28 20.11 -4.66
CA TRP A 18 -24.75 18.76 -4.46
C TRP A 18 -23.26 18.77 -4.10
N LEU A 19 -22.43 19.56 -4.78
CA LEU A 19 -21.01 19.69 -4.45
C LEU A 19 -20.80 20.22 -3.02
N GLY A 20 -21.64 21.17 -2.58
CA GLY A 20 -21.66 21.67 -1.21
C GLY A 20 -22.04 20.57 -0.21
N LEU A 21 -23.11 19.83 -0.48
CA LEU A 21 -23.58 18.74 0.36
C LEU A 21 -22.54 17.61 0.45
N PHE A 22 -21.98 17.17 -0.67
CA PHE A 22 -20.95 16.13 -0.69
C PHE A 22 -19.70 16.56 0.07
N ASN A 23 -19.26 17.82 -0.06
CA ASN A 23 -18.14 18.31 0.74
C ASN A 23 -18.47 18.36 2.25
N LEU A 24 -19.68 18.78 2.63
CA LEU A 24 -20.15 18.73 4.01
C LEU A 24 -20.14 17.30 4.55
N LEU A 25 -20.70 16.34 3.81
CA LEU A 25 -20.73 14.93 4.19
C LEU A 25 -19.33 14.36 4.34
N SER A 26 -18.42 14.64 3.40
CA SER A 26 -17.02 14.23 3.50
C SER A 26 -16.34 14.83 4.74
N ALA A 27 -16.62 16.09 5.10
CA ALA A 27 -16.08 16.70 6.32
C ALA A 27 -16.66 16.10 7.61
N LEU A 28 -17.97 15.84 7.66
CA LEU A 28 -18.63 15.22 8.81
C LEU A 28 -18.18 13.76 9.03
N ALA A 29 -17.94 13.02 7.94
CA ALA A 29 -17.46 11.65 7.97
C ALA A 29 -15.92 11.53 8.10
N ASN A 30 -15.22 12.66 8.21
CA ASN A 30 -13.76 12.73 8.26
C ASN A 30 -13.07 12.02 7.07
N LEU A 31 -13.56 12.26 5.85
CA LEU A 31 -13.08 11.64 4.61
C LEU A 31 -12.31 12.66 3.77
N PRO A 32 -11.08 13.08 4.17
CA PRO A 32 -10.30 14.10 3.51
C PRO A 32 -10.05 13.81 2.03
N ASN A 33 -10.03 12.55 1.64
CA ASN A 33 -9.70 12.12 0.28
C ASN A 33 -10.89 12.23 -0.69
N LEU A 34 -12.11 12.46 -0.17
CA LEU A 34 -13.33 12.63 -0.96
C LEU A 34 -13.85 14.08 -0.97
N GLY A 35 -13.18 15.00 -0.26
CA GLY A 35 -13.50 16.43 -0.24
C GLY A 35 -12.63 17.25 -1.18
N TRP A 36 -13.21 18.27 -1.81
CA TRP A 36 -12.48 19.24 -2.64
C TRP A 36 -12.14 20.54 -1.91
N LEU A 37 -12.67 20.79 -0.71
CA LEU A 37 -12.15 21.81 0.20
C LEU A 37 -11.10 21.21 1.16
N ALA A 38 -10.33 22.07 1.84
CA ALA A 38 -9.17 21.70 2.66
C ALA A 38 -9.48 20.89 3.95
N GLN A 39 -10.74 20.46 4.12
CA GLN A 39 -11.26 19.66 5.24
C GLN A 39 -10.88 20.15 6.64
N ARG A 40 -10.82 21.47 6.84
CA ARG A 40 -10.92 22.07 8.19
C ARG A 40 -12.39 22.09 8.61
N ARG A 41 -12.69 22.12 9.93
CA ARG A 41 -14.08 22.28 10.43
C ARG A 41 -14.84 23.44 9.76
N ARG A 42 -14.14 24.52 9.38
CA ARG A 42 -14.70 25.69 8.68
C ARG A 42 -15.12 25.40 7.23
N ASP A 43 -14.55 24.40 6.59
CA ASP A 43 -14.86 24.03 5.20
C ASP A 43 -16.19 23.28 5.09
N GLY A 44 -16.60 22.58 6.16
CA GLY A 44 -17.94 22.01 6.28
C GLY A 44 -19.02 23.10 6.29
N LEU A 45 -18.77 24.25 6.92
CA LEU A 45 -19.72 25.38 6.95
C LEU A 45 -19.92 25.99 5.56
N LEU A 46 -18.86 26.13 4.77
CA LEU A 46 -18.96 26.58 3.38
C LEU A 46 -19.75 25.56 2.54
N GLY A 47 -19.48 24.26 2.71
CA GLY A 47 -20.25 23.19 2.08
C GLY A 47 -21.75 23.27 2.42
N ALA A 48 -22.08 23.49 3.69
CA ALA A 48 -23.47 23.67 4.14
C ALA A 48 -24.14 24.89 3.51
N ALA A 49 -23.44 26.04 3.44
CA ALA A 49 -23.96 27.25 2.81
C ALA A 49 -24.26 27.04 1.31
N LEU A 50 -23.36 26.38 0.59
CA LEU A 50 -23.55 26.02 -0.83
C LEU A 50 -24.72 25.05 -1.02
N ALA A 51 -24.86 24.06 -0.14
CA ALA A 51 -25.97 23.11 -0.17
C ALA A 51 -27.32 23.82 -0.02
N VAL A 52 -27.47 24.69 0.99
CA VAL A 52 -28.69 25.47 1.25
C VAL A 52 -29.01 26.40 0.07
N TRP A 53 -27.99 27.07 -0.49
CA TRP A 53 -28.18 27.96 -1.63
C TRP A 53 -28.63 27.22 -2.90
N GLY A 54 -28.03 26.05 -3.17
CA GLY A 54 -28.32 25.21 -4.33
C GLY A 54 -29.65 24.47 -4.25
N TRP A 55 -30.18 24.23 -3.05
CA TRP A 55 -31.45 23.52 -2.84
C TRP A 55 -32.68 24.22 -3.44
N ARG A 56 -32.53 25.51 -3.77
CA ARG A 56 -33.52 26.35 -4.46
C ARG A 56 -33.69 26.02 -5.96
N GLY A 57 -32.93 25.07 -6.52
CA GLY A 57 -32.84 24.73 -7.95
C GLY A 57 -33.95 23.87 -8.57
N GLY A 58 -35.17 23.85 -8.02
CA GLY A 58 -36.31 23.16 -8.63
C GLY A 58 -36.08 21.66 -8.91
N ARG A 59 -36.71 21.11 -9.95
CA ARG A 59 -36.64 19.67 -10.32
C ARG A 59 -35.30 19.26 -10.97
N TRP A 60 -34.61 20.20 -11.63
CA TRP A 60 -33.38 19.94 -12.39
C TRP A 60 -32.19 19.57 -11.49
N ARG A 61 -32.26 19.89 -10.19
CA ARG A 61 -31.27 19.45 -9.20
C ARG A 61 -31.11 17.93 -9.16
N TRP A 62 -32.16 17.15 -9.41
CA TRP A 62 -32.06 15.70 -9.36
C TRP A 62 -31.32 15.11 -10.56
N LEU A 63 -31.30 15.84 -11.69
CA LEU A 63 -30.48 15.47 -12.84
C LEU A 63 -29.02 15.89 -12.64
N SER A 64 -28.77 16.99 -11.93
CA SER A 64 -27.41 17.48 -11.72
C SER A 64 -26.57 16.62 -10.74
N VAL A 65 -27.20 15.77 -9.91
CA VAL A 65 -26.48 14.86 -9.00
C VAL A 65 -25.52 13.92 -9.74
N TRP A 66 -25.93 13.44 -10.91
CA TRP A 66 -25.14 12.51 -11.73
C TRP A 66 -23.87 13.15 -12.27
N LEU A 67 -23.88 14.47 -12.47
CA LEU A 67 -22.69 15.24 -12.83
C LEU A 67 -21.91 15.70 -11.59
N ALA A 68 -22.59 15.93 -10.48
CA ALA A 68 -21.97 16.36 -9.22
C ALA A 68 -20.99 15.32 -8.67
N VAL A 69 -21.32 14.03 -8.74
CA VAL A 69 -20.43 12.95 -8.25
C VAL A 69 -19.07 12.92 -8.97
N PRO A 70 -19.00 12.78 -10.31
CA PRO A 70 -17.70 12.77 -11.00
C PRO A 70 -16.96 14.11 -10.85
N ILE A 71 -17.67 15.26 -10.83
CA ILE A 71 -17.04 16.57 -10.61
C ILE A 71 -16.43 16.66 -9.21
N GLN A 72 -17.14 16.21 -8.16
CA GLN A 72 -16.63 16.15 -6.79
C GLN A 72 -15.31 15.38 -6.73
N LEU A 73 -15.28 14.18 -7.33
CA LEU A 73 -14.11 13.31 -7.33
C LEU A 73 -12.95 13.90 -8.14
N ALA A 74 -13.25 14.57 -9.26
CA ALA A 74 -12.27 15.30 -10.06
C ALA A 74 -11.68 16.49 -9.27
N LEU A 75 -12.52 17.29 -8.61
CA LEU A 75 -12.07 18.43 -7.81
C LEU A 75 -11.25 17.97 -6.58
N ALA A 76 -11.65 16.87 -5.92
CA ALA A 76 -10.86 16.27 -4.84
C ALA A 76 -9.46 15.86 -5.35
N SER A 77 -9.40 15.27 -6.55
CA SER A 77 -8.14 14.85 -7.19
C SER A 77 -7.28 16.03 -7.63
N LEU A 78 -7.87 17.06 -8.23
CA LEU A 78 -7.15 18.29 -8.60
C LEU A 78 -6.54 18.96 -7.36
N ARG A 79 -7.27 18.97 -6.23
CA ARG A 79 -6.72 19.45 -4.96
C ARG A 79 -5.54 18.62 -4.47
N SER A 80 -5.60 17.30 -4.58
CA SER A 80 -4.50 16.43 -4.13
C SER A 80 -3.22 16.63 -4.94
N LEU A 81 -3.31 17.06 -6.22
CA LEU A 81 -2.14 17.43 -7.03
C LEU A 81 -1.31 18.55 -6.40
N TRP A 82 -1.92 19.52 -5.73
CA TRP A 82 -1.18 20.63 -5.10
C TRP A 82 -0.67 20.32 -3.70
N HIS A 83 -1.24 19.30 -3.06
CA HIS A 83 -0.94 18.98 -1.68
C HIS A 83 -1.16 17.47 -1.50
N ASN A 84 -0.15 16.67 -1.79
CA ASN A 84 -0.13 15.24 -1.47
C ASN A 84 1.02 15.03 -0.48
N PRO A 85 0.75 14.80 0.82
CA PRO A 85 1.78 14.66 1.83
C PRO A 85 2.66 13.42 1.61
N LEU A 86 2.20 12.44 0.82
CA LEU A 86 3.04 11.28 0.45
C LEU A 86 3.99 11.58 -0.72
N ARG A 87 3.98 12.78 -1.31
CA ARG A 87 5.02 13.19 -2.28
C ARG A 87 6.42 13.14 -1.67
N GLN A 88 6.53 13.34 -0.35
CA GLN A 88 7.80 13.22 0.35
C GLN A 88 8.29 11.76 0.44
N PHE A 89 7.47 10.78 0.09
CA PHE A 89 7.89 9.38 0.01
C PHE A 89 8.05 8.90 -1.43
N MET A 90 8.05 9.82 -2.39
CA MET A 90 8.29 9.52 -3.81
C MET A 90 9.74 9.84 -4.20
N ALA A 91 10.22 9.18 -5.26
CA ALA A 91 11.53 9.47 -5.85
C ALA A 91 11.65 10.97 -6.19
N GLY A 92 12.80 11.56 -5.84
CA GLY A 92 13.08 12.99 -6.04
C GLY A 92 12.62 13.91 -4.91
N SER A 93 12.07 13.37 -3.82
CA SER A 93 11.85 14.15 -2.59
C SER A 93 13.13 14.30 -1.76
N THR A 94 13.19 15.29 -0.86
CA THR A 94 14.34 15.48 0.04
C THR A 94 14.38 14.52 1.22
N SER A 95 13.32 13.72 1.41
CA SER A 95 13.17 12.76 2.52
C SER A 95 13.56 11.34 2.13
N CYS A 96 14.04 11.12 0.91
CA CYS A 96 14.62 9.85 0.49
C CYS A 96 15.82 10.07 -0.43
N GLU A 97 16.80 9.19 -0.33
CA GLU A 97 17.94 9.13 -1.22
C GLU A 97 17.73 8.01 -2.24
N PRO A 98 17.74 8.30 -3.56
CA PRO A 98 17.80 7.27 -4.57
C PRO A 98 19.14 6.54 -4.49
N ILE A 99 19.11 5.21 -4.41
CA ILE A 99 20.32 4.39 -4.39
C ILE A 99 20.29 3.35 -5.51
N GLN A 100 21.48 2.91 -5.93
CA GLN A 100 21.68 1.80 -6.84
C GLN A 100 22.62 0.80 -6.15
N ILE A 101 22.09 -0.37 -5.79
CA ILE A 101 22.87 -1.41 -5.12
C ILE A 101 23.53 -2.24 -6.20
N MET A 102 24.85 -2.12 -6.32
CA MET A 102 25.61 -2.83 -7.35
C MET A 102 25.65 -4.32 -7.05
N LEU A 103 25.45 -5.13 -8.09
CA LEU A 103 25.59 -6.58 -8.07
C LEU A 103 26.96 -6.97 -8.66
N ASP A 104 27.44 -8.16 -8.30
CA ASP A 104 28.69 -8.71 -8.84
C ASP A 104 28.66 -8.90 -10.37
N SER A 105 27.46 -9.02 -10.95
CA SER A 105 27.25 -9.09 -12.40
C SER A 105 27.51 -7.76 -13.12
N GLY A 106 27.69 -6.65 -12.38
CA GLY A 106 27.76 -5.29 -12.91
C GLY A 106 26.39 -4.63 -13.15
N GLU A 107 25.31 -5.37 -12.95
CA GLU A 107 23.95 -4.82 -12.89
C GLU A 107 23.68 -4.15 -11.53
N HIS A 108 22.51 -3.53 -11.37
CA HIS A 108 22.16 -2.86 -10.11
C HIS A 108 20.69 -3.08 -9.74
N VAL A 109 20.42 -2.96 -8.44
CA VAL A 109 19.08 -2.97 -7.84
C VAL A 109 18.71 -1.52 -7.50
N PRO A 110 17.74 -0.91 -8.18
CA PRO A 110 17.26 0.43 -7.85
C PRO A 110 16.50 0.43 -6.53
N GLY A 111 16.77 1.43 -5.69
CA GLY A 111 16.12 1.59 -4.39
C GLY A 111 15.88 3.04 -3.99
N LEU A 112 15.03 3.22 -3.00
CA LEU A 112 14.85 4.47 -2.26
C LEU A 112 15.18 4.21 -0.79
N TRP A 113 16.15 4.96 -0.30
CA TRP A 113 16.61 4.92 1.08
C TRP A 113 15.98 6.05 1.90
N TYR A 114 15.28 5.68 2.96
CA TYR A 114 14.65 6.58 3.92
C TYR A 114 15.41 6.44 5.24
N ALA A 115 16.47 7.24 5.39
CA ALA A 115 17.28 7.24 6.60
C ALA A 115 16.53 7.93 7.74
N THR A 116 16.62 7.37 8.94
CA THR A 116 16.26 8.07 10.17
C THR A 116 17.46 8.05 11.12
N SER A 117 17.72 9.18 11.77
CA SER A 117 18.62 9.20 12.91
C SER A 117 17.95 8.39 14.03
N HIS A 118 18.66 7.44 14.64
CA HIS A 118 18.28 6.75 15.90
C HIS A 118 17.75 5.30 15.85
N THR A 119 18.11 4.41 14.91
CA THR A 119 17.78 2.97 15.08
C THR A 119 18.89 1.99 14.74
N SER A 120 18.99 0.93 15.55
CA SER A 120 19.71 -0.30 15.25
C SER A 120 18.98 -1.16 14.20
N THR A 121 17.68 -0.95 13.98
CA THR A 121 16.86 -1.73 13.03
C THR A 121 16.59 -0.99 11.73
N ALA A 122 16.80 -1.65 10.59
CA ALA A 122 16.37 -1.19 9.26
C ALA A 122 15.43 -2.19 8.58
N ILE A 123 14.54 -1.66 7.75
CA ILE A 123 13.51 -2.43 7.05
C ILE A 123 13.83 -2.51 5.56
N LEU A 124 13.87 -3.72 5.02
CA LEU A 124 13.78 -3.95 3.58
C LEU A 124 12.31 -4.08 3.18
N TYR A 125 11.78 -3.12 2.44
CA TYR A 125 10.40 -3.16 1.94
C TYR A 125 10.33 -3.72 0.52
N LEU A 126 9.61 -4.83 0.34
CA LEU A 126 9.43 -5.51 -0.95
C LEU A 126 7.99 -5.36 -1.47
N HIS A 127 7.85 -4.78 -2.67
CA HIS A 127 6.54 -4.53 -3.27
C HIS A 127 5.89 -5.80 -3.87
N GLY A 128 4.58 -5.73 -4.13
CA GLY A 128 3.82 -6.79 -4.80
C GLY A 128 3.99 -6.83 -6.32
N ALA A 129 3.34 -7.79 -6.98
CA ALA A 129 3.43 -7.99 -8.42
C ALA A 129 2.93 -6.76 -9.21
N GLY A 130 3.68 -6.39 -10.24
CA GLY A 130 3.32 -5.28 -11.13
C GLY A 130 3.38 -3.93 -10.44
N ASN A 131 4.17 -3.79 -9.38
CA ASN A 131 4.39 -2.53 -8.69
C ASN A 131 5.84 -2.06 -8.84
N ASP A 132 6.21 -1.06 -8.05
CA ASP A 132 7.58 -0.55 -7.88
C ASP A 132 7.75 -0.13 -6.41
N LYS A 133 8.95 0.32 -6.04
CA LYS A 133 9.35 0.77 -4.71
C LYS A 133 8.51 1.91 -4.12
N THR A 134 7.66 2.56 -4.90
CA THR A 134 6.75 3.62 -4.45
C THR A 134 5.28 3.19 -4.43
N ARG A 135 4.88 2.29 -5.33
CA ARG A 135 3.47 1.94 -5.54
C ARG A 135 2.89 1.14 -4.38
N TYR A 136 1.75 1.61 -3.85
CA TYR A 136 1.10 1.13 -2.63
C TYR A 136 1.98 1.14 -1.36
N ALA A 137 3.24 1.55 -1.47
CA ALA A 137 4.24 1.46 -0.41
C ALA A 137 4.25 2.70 0.48
N THR A 138 3.91 3.87 -0.06
CA THR A 138 4.09 5.16 0.61
C THR A 138 3.40 5.27 1.99
N ARG A 139 2.23 4.66 2.20
CA ARG A 139 1.59 4.60 3.53
C ARG A 139 2.36 3.71 4.50
N ALA A 140 2.78 2.53 4.05
CA ALA A 140 3.57 1.60 4.83
C ALA A 140 4.93 2.20 5.22
N ILE A 141 5.65 2.77 4.25
CA ILE A 141 6.93 3.46 4.47
C ILE A 141 6.76 4.61 5.47
N ALA A 142 5.73 5.45 5.30
CA ALA A 142 5.47 6.56 6.22
C ALA A 142 5.24 6.06 7.66
N GLN A 143 4.51 4.96 7.82
CA GLN A 143 4.23 4.41 9.14
C GLN A 143 5.46 3.74 9.78
N LEU A 144 6.28 3.05 8.99
CA LEU A 144 7.56 2.49 9.44
C LEU A 144 8.54 3.59 9.87
N GLN A 145 8.64 4.67 9.10
CA GLN A 145 9.45 5.85 9.46
C GLN A 145 8.93 6.57 10.71
N GLN A 146 7.61 6.67 10.88
CA GLN A 146 7.01 7.24 12.09
C GLN A 146 7.25 6.37 13.33
N ALA A 147 7.34 5.05 13.15
CA ALA A 147 7.75 4.11 14.20
C ALA A 147 9.27 4.14 14.45
N GLY A 148 10.01 4.96 13.70
CA GLY A 148 11.42 5.20 13.93
C GLY A 148 12.35 4.36 13.07
N PHE A 149 11.88 3.46 12.20
CA PHE A 149 12.77 2.59 11.43
C PHE A 149 13.31 3.24 10.18
N SER A 150 14.60 3.03 9.87
CA SER A 150 15.11 3.30 8.52
C SER A 150 14.50 2.31 7.52
N VAL A 151 14.17 2.76 6.31
CA VAL A 151 13.52 1.90 5.30
C VAL A 151 14.27 1.95 3.99
N LEU A 152 14.56 0.80 3.41
CA LEU A 152 15.00 0.65 2.03
C LEU A 152 13.87 -0.03 1.24
N ALA A 153 13.30 0.68 0.27
CA ALA A 153 12.36 0.10 -0.68
C ALA A 153 13.08 -0.13 -2.01
N ILE A 154 13.03 -1.34 -2.56
CA ILE A 154 13.71 -1.69 -3.82
C ILE A 154 12.72 -2.04 -4.92
N ASP A 155 13.13 -1.84 -6.17
CA ASP A 155 12.45 -2.42 -7.32
C ASP A 155 12.96 -3.85 -7.51
N LEU A 156 12.06 -4.83 -7.40
CA LEU A 156 12.37 -6.23 -7.67
C LEU A 156 12.63 -6.44 -9.17
N ALA A 157 13.44 -7.46 -9.51
CA ALA A 157 13.72 -7.83 -10.89
C ALA A 157 12.43 -7.88 -11.72
N GLY A 158 12.53 -7.38 -12.96
CA GLY A 158 11.43 -7.31 -13.90
C GLY A 158 10.39 -6.24 -13.63
N GLN A 159 10.56 -5.42 -12.59
CA GLN A 159 9.57 -4.46 -12.12
C GLN A 159 10.21 -3.10 -11.87
N GLY A 160 9.40 -2.03 -11.88
CA GLY A 160 9.88 -0.66 -11.77
C GLY A 160 11.05 -0.35 -12.71
N GLU A 161 12.10 0.23 -12.13
CA GLU A 161 13.33 0.62 -12.83
C GLU A 161 14.35 -0.53 -12.94
N ASN A 162 14.14 -1.66 -12.28
CA ASN A 162 15.11 -2.76 -12.25
C ASN A 162 15.17 -3.46 -13.62
N PRO A 163 16.23 -3.27 -14.44
CA PRO A 163 16.22 -3.66 -15.85
C PRO A 163 16.21 -5.19 -16.05
N ARG A 164 16.55 -5.95 -15.02
CA ARG A 164 16.65 -7.41 -15.06
C ARG A 164 15.30 -8.04 -15.34
N THR A 165 15.32 -9.30 -15.77
CA THR A 165 14.11 -10.12 -15.90
C THR A 165 13.88 -10.87 -14.60
N LEU A 166 12.63 -10.94 -14.14
CA LEU A 166 12.28 -11.79 -13.01
C LEU A 166 12.37 -13.25 -13.44
N ASP A 167 13.32 -13.97 -12.87
CA ASP A 167 13.49 -15.41 -12.98
C ASP A 167 13.84 -16.02 -11.61
N VAL A 168 13.63 -17.32 -11.44
CA VAL A 168 13.95 -18.04 -10.20
C VAL A 168 15.03 -19.08 -10.53
N PRO A 169 16.20 -19.07 -9.84
CA PRO A 169 16.45 -18.48 -8.52
C PRO A 169 16.94 -17.02 -8.50
N ASP A 170 17.23 -16.39 -9.65
CA ASP A 170 17.87 -15.07 -9.74
C ASP A 170 17.11 -13.93 -9.02
N SER A 171 15.82 -14.12 -8.75
CA SER A 171 14.99 -13.22 -7.94
C SER A 171 15.50 -13.04 -6.51
N ASN A 172 16.25 -14.01 -5.98
CA ASN A 172 16.83 -13.93 -4.64
C ASN A 172 17.98 -12.91 -4.56
N THR A 173 18.62 -12.61 -5.69
CA THR A 173 19.79 -11.72 -5.77
C THR A 173 19.45 -10.30 -5.34
N ASP A 174 18.24 -9.80 -5.66
CA ASP A 174 17.80 -8.46 -5.22
C ASP A 174 17.73 -8.37 -3.70
N VAL A 175 17.10 -9.38 -3.08
CA VAL A 175 16.90 -9.43 -1.62
C VAL A 175 18.24 -9.59 -0.92
N ALA A 176 19.10 -10.50 -1.39
CA ALA A 176 20.42 -10.72 -0.82
C ALA A 176 21.28 -9.44 -0.84
N ALA A 177 21.34 -8.76 -2.00
CA ALA A 177 22.11 -7.53 -2.15
C ALA A 177 21.56 -6.39 -1.27
N ALA A 178 20.24 -6.24 -1.21
CA ALA A 178 19.60 -5.22 -0.39
C ALA A 178 19.79 -5.46 1.12
N VAL A 179 19.67 -6.71 1.58
CA VAL A 179 19.96 -7.07 2.97
C VAL A 179 21.43 -6.82 3.30
N ALA A 180 22.36 -7.22 2.43
CA ALA A 180 23.79 -6.98 2.62
C ALA A 180 24.14 -5.49 2.70
N TRP A 181 23.48 -4.66 1.89
CA TRP A 181 23.63 -3.21 1.94
C TRP A 181 23.07 -2.63 3.24
N LEU A 182 21.90 -3.09 3.69
CA LEU A 182 21.28 -2.64 4.95
C LEU A 182 22.12 -2.99 6.18
N ARG A 183 22.77 -4.16 6.20
CA ARG A 183 23.67 -4.58 7.30
C ARG A 183 24.88 -3.66 7.49
N GLN A 184 25.22 -2.84 6.50
CA GLN A 184 26.26 -1.82 6.64
C GLN A 184 25.77 -0.57 7.39
N HIS A 185 24.45 -0.41 7.51
CA HIS A 185 23.79 0.79 8.05
C HIS A 185 22.97 0.52 9.31
N ALA A 186 22.70 -0.75 9.64
CA ALA A 186 21.89 -1.17 10.76
C ALA A 186 22.35 -2.53 11.31
N GLU A 187 22.20 -2.71 12.61
CA GLU A 187 22.50 -3.96 13.32
C GLU A 187 21.48 -5.04 12.99
N HIS A 188 20.19 -4.69 12.97
CA HIS A 188 19.09 -5.57 12.59
C HIS A 188 18.49 -5.21 11.24
N VAL A 189 18.13 -6.23 10.47
CA VAL A 189 17.45 -6.12 9.18
C VAL A 189 16.20 -6.99 9.19
N VAL A 190 15.05 -6.34 9.07
CA VAL A 190 13.74 -6.99 8.95
C VAL A 190 13.22 -6.81 7.53
N VAL A 191 12.72 -7.88 6.92
CA VAL A 191 12.09 -7.82 5.60
C VAL A 191 10.58 -7.65 5.77
N VAL A 192 10.00 -6.58 5.24
CA VAL A 192 8.55 -6.37 5.17
C VAL A 192 8.11 -6.47 3.72
N ALA A 193 7.33 -7.48 3.39
CA ALA A 193 7.10 -7.87 2.01
C ALA A 193 5.62 -8.10 1.71
N VAL A 194 5.17 -7.58 0.55
CA VAL A 194 3.76 -7.60 0.14
C VAL A 194 3.56 -8.54 -1.04
N SER A 195 2.55 -9.41 -0.97
CA SER A 195 2.10 -10.24 -2.11
C SER A 195 3.25 -11.01 -2.77
N LEU A 196 3.55 -10.81 -4.07
CA LEU A 196 4.70 -11.43 -4.74
C LEU A 196 6.04 -11.18 -4.04
N GLY A 197 6.25 -9.96 -3.51
CA GLY A 197 7.47 -9.64 -2.78
C GLY A 197 7.67 -10.53 -1.56
N GLY A 198 6.59 -10.97 -0.90
CA GLY A 198 6.68 -11.91 0.22
C GLY A 198 7.05 -13.32 -0.22
N CYS A 199 6.63 -13.77 -1.40
CA CYS A 199 7.07 -15.04 -1.97
C CYS A 199 8.57 -15.00 -2.34
N ILE A 200 9.03 -13.91 -2.98
CA ILE A 200 10.46 -13.72 -3.33
C ILE A 200 11.31 -13.57 -2.07
N GLY A 201 10.89 -12.75 -1.11
CA GLY A 201 11.58 -12.55 0.16
C GLY A 201 11.69 -13.84 0.96
N ALA A 202 10.58 -14.57 1.13
CA ALA A 202 10.61 -15.87 1.82
C ALA A 202 11.54 -16.86 1.12
N ARG A 203 11.52 -16.92 -0.21
CA ARG A 203 12.40 -17.81 -0.97
C ARG A 203 13.88 -17.46 -0.75
N ALA A 204 14.24 -16.19 -0.85
CA ALA A 204 15.62 -15.73 -0.64
C ALA A 204 16.13 -16.04 0.77
N ILE A 205 15.29 -15.81 1.80
CA ILE A 205 15.65 -16.12 3.20
C ILE A 205 15.78 -17.62 3.40
N ALA A 206 14.86 -18.42 2.86
CA ALA A 206 14.93 -19.88 2.92
C ALA A 206 16.19 -20.44 2.23
N ASP A 207 16.69 -19.74 1.22
CA ASP A 207 17.90 -20.09 0.45
C ASP A 207 19.19 -19.48 1.05
N GLY A 208 19.12 -18.82 2.22
CA GLY A 208 20.29 -18.47 3.02
C GLY A 208 20.48 -16.99 3.35
N VAL A 209 19.60 -16.09 2.88
CA VAL A 209 19.69 -14.67 3.26
C VAL A 209 19.34 -14.49 4.75
N ALA A 210 20.30 -14.05 5.55
CA ALA A 210 20.15 -13.89 6.99
C ALA A 210 19.45 -12.57 7.37
N VAL A 211 18.29 -12.68 8.03
CA VAL A 211 17.46 -11.55 8.49
C VAL A 211 17.08 -11.77 9.95
N ASP A 212 16.77 -10.68 10.66
CA ASP A 212 16.30 -10.75 12.05
C ASP A 212 14.80 -11.02 12.12
N GLY A 213 14.05 -10.73 11.06
CA GLY A 213 12.64 -11.05 10.96
C GLY A 213 12.09 -10.95 9.55
N LEU A 214 10.99 -11.64 9.31
CA LEU A 214 10.22 -11.59 8.07
C LEU A 214 8.76 -11.26 8.36
N VAL A 215 8.25 -10.20 7.74
CA VAL A 215 6.84 -9.83 7.74
C VAL A 215 6.29 -10.04 6.34
N ILE A 216 5.23 -10.86 6.24
CA ILE A 216 4.50 -11.10 5.01
C ILE A 216 3.11 -10.49 5.11
N ILE A 217 2.77 -9.66 4.12
CA ILE A 217 1.47 -9.02 3.99
C ILE A 217 0.76 -9.59 2.76
N GLY A 218 -0.17 -10.52 3.01
CA GLY A 218 -1.06 -11.08 1.98
C GLY A 218 -0.37 -11.80 0.82
N SER A 219 0.63 -12.66 1.07
CA SER A 219 1.27 -13.44 -0.01
C SER A 219 0.50 -14.73 -0.34
N PRO A 220 0.23 -15.04 -1.61
CA PRO A 220 -0.50 -16.25 -1.97
C PRO A 220 0.41 -17.49 -1.92
N VAL A 221 -0.07 -18.57 -1.30
CA VAL A 221 0.53 -19.91 -1.44
C VAL A 221 0.25 -20.49 -2.84
N ALA A 222 -0.95 -20.23 -3.35
CA ALA A 222 -1.36 -20.51 -4.71
C ALA A 222 -2.24 -19.36 -5.22
N LEU A 223 -2.17 -19.06 -6.51
CA LEU A 223 -2.90 -17.95 -7.12
C LEU A 223 -4.05 -18.48 -8.00
N ASP A 224 -5.28 -18.09 -7.69
CA ASP A 224 -6.45 -18.32 -8.56
C ASP A 224 -7.13 -17.00 -8.94
N LEU A 225 -6.70 -16.44 -10.08
CA LEU A 225 -7.28 -15.22 -10.64
C LEU A 225 -8.47 -15.49 -11.59
N LYS A 226 -8.86 -16.75 -11.81
CA LYS A 226 -9.96 -17.07 -12.74
C LYS A 226 -11.32 -16.68 -12.18
N SER A 227 -11.44 -16.52 -10.86
CA SER A 227 -12.66 -16.08 -10.22
C SER A 227 -12.75 -14.55 -10.20
N ASN A 228 -13.83 -13.96 -10.73
CA ASN A 228 -14.10 -12.52 -10.61
C ASN A 228 -14.41 -12.08 -9.16
N HIS A 229 -14.32 -12.99 -8.19
CA HIS A 229 -14.59 -12.72 -6.78
C HIS A 229 -13.58 -11.77 -6.16
N TYR A 230 -12.33 -11.74 -6.63
CA TYR A 230 -11.34 -10.79 -6.12
C TYR A 230 -11.70 -9.34 -6.47
N ILE A 231 -12.13 -9.07 -7.71
CA ILE A 231 -12.55 -7.72 -8.14
C ILE A 231 -13.68 -7.19 -7.25
N ARG A 232 -14.68 -8.03 -6.96
CA ARG A 232 -15.79 -7.67 -6.07
C ARG A 232 -15.30 -7.41 -4.64
N SER A 233 -14.29 -8.14 -4.17
CA SER A 233 -13.70 -7.91 -2.85
C SER A 233 -12.98 -6.56 -2.78
N GLU A 234 -12.16 -6.25 -3.78
CA GLU A 234 -11.41 -4.98 -3.83
C GLU A 234 -12.35 -3.77 -4.03
N LEU A 235 -13.39 -3.90 -4.86
CA LEU A 235 -14.39 -2.83 -4.99
C LEU A 235 -15.14 -2.56 -3.68
N ARG A 236 -15.41 -3.60 -2.87
CA ARG A 236 -16.02 -3.42 -1.55
C ARG A 236 -15.07 -2.75 -0.57
N ALA A 237 -13.77 -2.98 -0.68
CA ALA A 237 -12.79 -2.26 0.13
C ALA A 237 -12.83 -0.75 -0.12
N LEU A 238 -13.05 -0.31 -1.36
CA LEU A 238 -13.21 1.12 -1.68
C LEU A 238 -14.48 1.75 -1.10
N LEU A 239 -15.44 0.96 -0.61
CA LEU A 239 -16.61 1.50 0.09
C LEU A 239 -16.36 1.74 1.58
N ARG A 240 -15.20 1.32 2.11
CA ARG A 240 -14.87 1.46 3.53
C ARG A 240 -14.42 2.89 3.85
N PRO A 241 -15.03 3.57 4.83
CA PRO A 241 -14.60 4.90 5.26
C PRO A 241 -13.11 4.96 5.64
N GLN A 242 -12.61 3.93 6.34
CA GLN A 242 -11.24 3.86 6.85
C GLN A 242 -10.19 4.01 5.75
N PHE A 243 -10.44 3.47 4.57
CA PHE A 243 -9.55 3.58 3.41
C PHE A 243 -9.31 5.04 2.99
N TRP A 244 -10.34 5.88 3.13
CA TRP A 244 -10.36 7.29 2.72
C TRP A 244 -10.10 8.28 3.87
N GLN A 245 -9.94 7.78 5.10
CA GLN A 245 -9.64 8.57 6.30
C GLN A 245 -8.16 8.89 6.43
N TYR A 246 -7.29 8.10 5.78
CA TYR A 246 -5.85 8.33 5.85
C TYR A 246 -5.52 9.74 5.34
N PRO A 247 -4.72 10.55 6.07
CA PRO A 247 -4.43 11.93 5.71
C PRO A 247 -3.47 12.04 4.51
N ASP A 248 -3.33 10.98 3.72
CA ASP A 248 -2.43 10.90 2.58
C ASP A 248 -2.98 11.54 1.30
N ARG A 249 -4.28 11.87 1.31
CA ARG A 249 -4.97 12.48 0.16
C ARG A 249 -4.92 11.58 -1.07
N MET A 250 -4.95 10.26 -0.89
CA MET A 250 -5.13 9.28 -1.97
C MET A 250 -6.57 9.34 -2.46
N THR A 251 -6.79 9.99 -3.59
CA THR A 251 -8.08 10.03 -4.29
C THR A 251 -8.20 8.88 -5.29
N LEU A 252 -9.36 8.75 -5.93
CA LEU A 252 -9.56 7.78 -7.01
C LEU A 252 -8.58 8.00 -8.17
N TYR A 253 -8.19 9.24 -8.47
CA TYR A 253 -7.20 9.50 -9.52
C TYR A 253 -5.82 8.98 -9.12
N GLN A 254 -5.36 9.24 -7.90
CA GLN A 254 -4.08 8.69 -7.45
C GLN A 254 -4.12 7.17 -7.34
N LEU A 255 -5.23 6.58 -6.87
CA LEU A 255 -5.41 5.13 -6.88
C LEU A 255 -5.35 4.57 -8.31
N TRP A 256 -5.98 5.23 -9.27
CA TRP A 256 -5.87 4.88 -10.68
C TRP A 256 -4.45 5.02 -11.22
N GLN A 257 -3.68 6.04 -10.79
CA GLN A 257 -2.26 6.14 -11.10
C GLN A 257 -1.49 4.93 -10.56
N GLN A 258 -1.80 4.43 -9.36
CA GLN A 258 -1.20 3.22 -8.80
C GLN A 258 -1.46 1.98 -9.68
N TRP A 259 -2.62 1.89 -10.36
CA TRP A 259 -2.95 0.80 -11.29
C TRP A 259 -2.25 0.87 -12.65
N GLN A 260 -1.66 2.01 -13.02
CA GLN A 260 -0.95 2.18 -14.29
C GLN A 260 0.54 1.83 -14.19
N ALA A 261 0.83 0.65 -13.68
CA ALA A 261 2.21 0.18 -13.64
C ALA A 261 2.62 -0.40 -15.01
N PRO A 262 3.90 -0.26 -15.40
CA PRO A 262 4.42 -0.92 -16.59
C PRO A 262 4.30 -2.45 -16.44
N PRO A 263 4.17 -3.18 -17.56
CA PRO A 263 4.13 -4.64 -17.52
C PRO A 263 5.43 -5.20 -16.93
N MET A 264 5.30 -6.29 -16.18
CA MET A 264 6.45 -7.00 -15.62
C MET A 264 7.25 -7.70 -16.72
N ARG A 265 8.59 -7.67 -16.64
CA ARG A 265 9.49 -8.54 -17.41
C ARG A 265 9.71 -9.83 -16.62
N ILE A 266 8.98 -10.89 -16.94
CA ILE A 266 9.06 -12.18 -16.24
C ILE A 266 9.43 -13.26 -17.24
N ALA A 267 10.35 -14.16 -16.86
CA ALA A 267 10.75 -15.30 -17.69
C ALA A 267 9.65 -16.37 -17.82
N MET A 268 8.68 -16.39 -16.89
CA MET A 268 7.63 -17.39 -16.81
C MET A 268 6.28 -16.78 -16.40
N GLY A 269 5.18 -17.49 -16.68
CA GLY A 269 3.83 -17.06 -16.28
C GLY A 269 3.55 -17.25 -14.78
N PHE A 270 2.58 -16.52 -14.23
CA PHE A 270 2.22 -16.62 -12.80
C PHE A 270 1.86 -18.02 -12.33
N ASN A 271 1.26 -18.85 -13.19
CA ASN A 271 0.93 -20.24 -12.87
C ASN A 271 2.17 -21.13 -12.65
N GLN A 272 3.34 -20.70 -13.14
CA GLN A 272 4.62 -21.36 -12.90
C GLN A 272 5.40 -20.64 -11.80
N LEU A 273 5.42 -19.30 -11.81
CA LEU A 273 6.19 -18.49 -10.87
C LEU A 273 5.85 -18.78 -9.39
N PHE A 274 4.57 -18.76 -9.02
CA PHE A 274 4.18 -18.97 -7.62
C PHE A 274 4.49 -20.39 -7.11
N PRO A 275 4.19 -21.46 -7.88
CA PRO A 275 4.68 -22.80 -7.54
C PRO A 275 6.20 -22.92 -7.45
N THR A 276 6.96 -22.23 -8.32
CA THR A 276 8.43 -22.25 -8.27
C THR A 276 8.97 -21.54 -7.02
N LEU A 277 8.38 -20.41 -6.65
CA LEU A 277 8.72 -19.71 -5.40
C LEU A 277 8.35 -20.54 -4.16
N ASN A 278 7.28 -21.35 -4.26
CA ASN A 278 6.80 -22.28 -3.24
C ASN A 278 6.80 -21.68 -1.82
N LEU A 279 5.91 -20.72 -1.59
CA LEU A 279 5.85 -19.99 -0.32
C LEU A 279 5.75 -20.92 0.90
N ALA A 280 4.96 -21.99 0.84
CA ALA A 280 4.79 -22.91 1.96
C ALA A 280 6.10 -23.65 2.31
N ASP A 281 6.81 -24.16 1.30
CA ASP A 281 8.14 -24.76 1.50
C ASP A 281 9.13 -23.74 2.06
N SER A 282 9.21 -22.55 1.46
CA SER A 282 10.12 -21.50 1.91
C SER A 282 9.89 -21.15 3.38
N LEU A 283 8.64 -20.90 3.79
CA LEU A 283 8.32 -20.59 5.18
C LEU A 283 8.73 -21.69 6.16
N SER A 284 8.62 -22.97 5.78
CA SER A 284 9.02 -24.09 6.65
C SER A 284 10.53 -24.18 6.92
N ARG A 285 11.35 -23.58 6.04
CA ARG A 285 12.82 -23.59 6.14
C ARG A 285 13.39 -22.38 6.86
N ILE A 286 12.61 -21.30 7.03
CA ILE A 286 13.06 -20.06 7.66
C ILE A 286 13.11 -20.25 9.18
N ARG A 287 14.23 -19.82 9.78
CA ARG A 287 14.47 -19.86 11.23
C ARG A 287 14.26 -18.53 11.94
N ALA A 288 14.33 -17.41 11.21
CA ALA A 288 14.03 -16.09 11.74
C ALA A 288 12.54 -15.99 12.13
N PRO A 289 12.18 -15.19 13.16
CA PRO A 289 10.78 -14.92 13.50
C PRO A 289 9.98 -14.40 12.30
N ILE A 290 8.76 -14.92 12.14
CA ILE A 290 7.88 -14.57 11.02
C ILE A 290 6.56 -13.97 11.53
N LEU A 291 6.16 -12.84 10.97
CA LEU A 291 4.80 -12.31 11.07
C LEU A 291 4.06 -12.49 9.75
N LEU A 292 2.91 -13.16 9.81
CA LEU A 292 1.98 -13.30 8.70
C LEU A 292 0.77 -12.39 8.93
N VAL A 293 0.52 -11.44 8.04
CA VAL A 293 -0.60 -10.51 8.10
C VAL A 293 -1.53 -10.76 6.93
N TYR A 294 -2.75 -11.25 7.21
CA TYR A 294 -3.72 -11.62 6.18
C TYR A 294 -5.11 -11.03 6.42
N GLY A 295 -5.77 -10.64 5.34
CA GLY A 295 -7.14 -10.16 5.35
C GLY A 295 -8.13 -11.30 5.27
N GLN A 296 -9.17 -11.32 6.11
CA GLN A 296 -10.23 -12.34 6.01
C GLN A 296 -11.11 -12.14 4.76
N ARG A 297 -11.05 -10.96 4.13
CA ARG A 297 -11.69 -10.68 2.84
C ARG A 297 -10.72 -10.72 1.67
N ASP A 298 -9.46 -11.09 1.89
CA ASP A 298 -8.51 -11.28 0.81
C ASP A 298 -8.93 -12.49 -0.03
N ARG A 299 -9.18 -12.26 -1.32
CA ARG A 299 -9.53 -13.28 -2.31
C ARG A 299 -8.42 -13.53 -3.33
N ILE A 300 -7.34 -12.74 -3.29
CA ILE A 300 -6.14 -12.91 -4.10
C ILE A 300 -5.18 -13.85 -3.39
N ALA A 301 -4.99 -13.65 -2.09
CA ALA A 301 -4.19 -14.50 -1.21
C ALA A 301 -5.03 -14.98 -0.01
N PRO A 302 -5.90 -15.99 -0.19
CA PRO A 302 -6.75 -16.49 0.88
C PRO A 302 -5.93 -17.04 2.06
N TYR A 303 -6.20 -16.54 3.27
CA TYR A 303 -5.47 -16.91 4.48
C TYR A 303 -5.56 -18.40 4.83
N GLN A 304 -6.61 -19.09 4.38
CA GLN A 304 -6.82 -20.52 4.63
C GLN A 304 -5.66 -21.37 4.11
N ALA A 305 -5.05 -20.96 2.99
CA ALA A 305 -3.92 -21.67 2.40
C ALA A 305 -2.64 -21.60 3.26
N VAL A 306 -2.50 -20.53 4.05
CA VAL A 306 -1.42 -20.41 5.03
C VAL A 306 -1.78 -21.14 6.32
N LEU A 307 -3.04 -21.04 6.76
CA LEU A 307 -3.53 -21.71 7.97
C LEU A 307 -3.24 -23.21 7.96
N SER A 308 -3.41 -23.87 6.80
CA SER A 308 -3.12 -25.31 6.64
C SER A 308 -1.65 -25.68 6.82
N ASN A 309 -0.73 -24.72 6.66
CA ASN A 309 0.72 -24.93 6.72
C ASN A 309 1.36 -24.30 7.97
N LEU A 310 0.61 -23.61 8.83
CA LEU A 310 1.19 -22.91 10.00
C LEU A 310 2.00 -23.82 10.92
N ALA A 311 1.53 -25.06 11.12
CA ALA A 311 2.19 -26.02 12.00
C ALA A 311 3.60 -26.43 11.50
N THR A 312 3.93 -26.18 10.23
CA THR A 312 5.26 -26.49 9.67
C THR A 312 6.22 -25.32 9.75
N ILE A 313 5.77 -24.14 10.22
CA ILE A 313 6.59 -22.93 10.28
C ILE A 313 7.18 -22.79 11.69
N PRO A 314 8.52 -22.76 11.85
CA PRO A 314 9.16 -22.87 13.16
C PRO A 314 8.85 -21.76 14.17
N ASP A 315 8.92 -20.48 13.76
CA ASP A 315 8.64 -19.31 14.61
C ASP A 315 7.71 -18.37 13.83
N VAL A 316 6.41 -18.47 14.09
CA VAL A 316 5.39 -17.74 13.34
C VAL A 316 4.33 -17.13 14.24
N THR A 317 3.99 -15.88 13.94
CA THR A 317 2.83 -15.17 14.45
C THR A 317 1.87 -14.92 13.28
N LEU A 318 0.61 -15.34 13.39
CA LEU A 318 -0.43 -15.01 12.41
C LEU A 318 -1.34 -13.93 12.97
N GLN A 319 -1.51 -12.85 12.21
CA GLN A 319 -2.52 -11.82 12.46
C GLN A 319 -3.55 -11.77 11.32
N LEU A 320 -4.81 -12.05 11.69
CA LEU A 320 -5.94 -11.98 10.78
C LEU A 320 -6.67 -10.64 10.92
N MET A 321 -6.91 -10.00 9.78
CA MET A 321 -7.51 -8.68 9.66
C MET A 321 -8.96 -8.84 9.16
N PRO A 322 -10.00 -8.78 10.02
CA PRO A 322 -11.35 -9.26 9.70
C PRO A 322 -12.01 -8.54 8.50
N ASP A 323 -11.84 -7.23 8.41
CA ASP A 323 -12.50 -6.42 7.39
C ASP A 323 -11.66 -6.12 6.15
N HIS A 324 -10.44 -6.64 6.07
CA HIS A 324 -9.43 -6.22 5.10
C HIS A 324 -9.37 -7.14 3.88
N SER A 325 -9.27 -6.52 2.69
CA SER A 325 -8.97 -7.13 1.39
C SER A 325 -7.48 -7.01 1.06
N HIS A 326 -7.07 -7.55 -0.09
CA HIS A 326 -5.67 -7.52 -0.54
C HIS A 326 -5.14 -6.09 -0.68
N LEU A 327 -5.93 -5.18 -1.25
CA LEU A 327 -5.57 -3.76 -1.43
C LEU A 327 -5.41 -3.03 -0.10
N THR A 328 -6.26 -3.33 0.89
CA THR A 328 -6.28 -2.57 2.15
C THR A 328 -5.16 -2.94 3.10
N LEU A 329 -4.60 -4.15 3.00
CA LEU A 329 -3.56 -4.63 3.91
C LEU A 329 -2.31 -3.73 3.92
N PRO A 330 -1.69 -3.37 2.78
CA PRO A 330 -0.53 -2.48 2.77
C PRO A 330 -0.90 -0.99 2.90
N MET A 331 -2.20 -0.64 2.98
CA MET A 331 -2.68 0.74 2.89
C MET A 331 -3.45 1.24 4.11
N GLU A 332 -3.94 0.38 5.00
CA GLU A 332 -4.70 0.82 6.18
C GLU A 332 -3.83 0.85 7.44
N THR A 333 -4.11 1.79 8.35
CA THR A 333 -3.30 2.01 9.56
C THR A 333 -3.23 0.78 10.44
N PHE A 334 -4.33 0.03 10.56
CA PHE A 334 -4.43 -1.05 11.53
C PHE A 334 -3.48 -2.22 11.20
N PRO A 335 -3.47 -2.79 9.97
CA PRO A 335 -2.47 -3.80 9.59
C PRO A 335 -1.03 -3.30 9.73
N LEU A 336 -0.77 -2.05 9.35
CA LEU A 336 0.58 -1.47 9.44
C LEU A 336 1.02 -1.23 10.90
N THR A 337 0.09 -0.92 11.81
CA THR A 337 0.38 -0.79 13.25
C THR A 337 0.75 -2.13 13.85
N ALA A 338 0.06 -3.20 13.42
CA ALA A 338 0.38 -4.56 13.79
C ALA A 338 1.81 -4.95 13.39
N VAL A 339 2.25 -4.53 12.19
CA VAL A 339 3.63 -4.73 11.72
C VAL A 339 4.63 -4.00 12.61
N THR A 340 4.47 -2.69 12.83
CA THR A 340 5.42 -1.92 13.64
C THR A 340 5.48 -2.41 15.09
N THR A 341 4.32 -2.75 15.67
CA THR A 341 4.23 -3.29 17.04
C THR A 341 5.00 -4.59 17.16
N TRP A 342 4.79 -5.53 16.23
CA TRP A 342 5.50 -6.80 16.25
C TRP A 342 7.00 -6.65 16.09
N ILE A 343 7.48 -5.71 15.24
CA ILE A 343 8.92 -5.47 15.10
C ILE A 343 9.53 -4.98 16.41
N HIS A 344 8.92 -3.98 17.06
CA HIS A 344 9.39 -3.51 18.37
C HIS A 344 9.38 -4.62 19.44
N GLU A 345 8.29 -5.39 19.52
CA GLU A 345 8.15 -6.44 20.54
C GLU A 345 9.06 -7.63 20.27
N ARG A 346 9.23 -8.06 19.02
CA ARG A 346 9.89 -9.32 18.70
C ARG A 346 11.37 -9.18 18.38
N ILE A 347 11.79 -8.03 17.86
CA ILE A 347 13.15 -7.80 17.38
C ILE A 347 13.92 -6.88 18.33
N GLU A 348 13.34 -5.74 18.71
CA GLU A 348 14.04 -4.78 19.58
C GLU A 348 13.93 -5.14 21.07
N SER A 349 12.79 -5.66 21.54
CA SER A 349 12.60 -5.94 22.97
C SER A 349 13.34 -7.20 23.47
N SER A 350 13.75 -8.10 22.57
CA SER A 350 14.56 -9.28 22.91
C SER A 350 15.94 -8.93 23.47
N GLU A 351 16.42 -7.70 23.29
CA GLU A 351 17.69 -7.22 23.85
C GLU A 351 17.56 -6.76 25.31
N GLY A 352 16.37 -6.40 25.78
CA GLY A 352 16.14 -5.90 27.15
C GLY A 352 16.10 -6.99 28.24
N ALA A 353 16.20 -8.27 27.87
CA ALA A 353 16.08 -9.40 28.80
C ALA A 353 17.43 -9.99 29.24
N ILE A 354 18.56 -9.36 28.90
CA ILE A 354 19.89 -9.74 29.40
C ILE A 354 20.44 -8.57 30.23
N HIS A 355 20.73 -8.87 31.51
CA HIS A 355 21.21 -8.01 32.61
C HIS A 355 20.15 -7.48 33.59
N VAL A 356 19.65 -8.38 34.45
CA VAL A 356 19.67 -8.19 35.91
C VAL A 356 20.22 -9.46 36.56
#